data_AF-A0A7C6IVM8-F1
#
_entry.id   AF-A0A7C6IVM8-F1
#
_cell.length_a   1.000
_cell.length_b   1.000
_cell.length_c   1.000
_cell.angle_alpha   90.00
_cell.angle_beta   90.00
_cell.angle_gamma   90.00
#
_symmetry.space_group_name_H-M   'P 1'
#
loop_
_entity.id
_entity.type
_entity.pdbx_description
1 polymer ?
#
loop_
_entity_poly.entity_id
_entity_poly.type
_entity_poly.pdbx_seq_one_letter_code
_entity_poly.pdbx_strand_id
1 'polypeptide(L)' 'HLKTLGHPVVGDTIYGLDTDLIARPALHSYKLRFYYPFTKNLLELTAPIHQDMEDLITKMRNKSS' A
#
# COMPACT_ATOMS: atom_id res chain seq x y z
N HIS A 1 -10.30 8.72 -4.89
CA HIS A 1 -9.10 9.45 -5.33
C HIS A 1 -8.34 8.70 -6.43
N LEU A 2 -7.70 7.57 -6.15
CA LEU A 2 -6.91 6.86 -7.16
C LEU A 2 -7.77 6.35 -8.34
N LYS A 3 -8.90 5.67 -8.06
CA LYS A 3 -9.88 5.30 -9.10
C LYS A 3 -10.41 6.49 -9.91
N THR A 4 -10.76 7.58 -9.23
CA THR A 4 -11.34 8.77 -9.87
C THR A 4 -10.34 9.47 -10.80
N LEU A 5 -9.04 9.24 -10.61
CA LEU A 5 -7.97 9.72 -11.48
C LEU A 5 -7.59 8.71 -12.59
N GLY A 6 -8.34 7.61 -12.76
CA GLY A 6 -8.07 6.59 -13.77
C GLY A 6 -7.02 5.54 -13.38
N HIS A 7 -6.52 5.57 -12.14
CA HIS A 7 -5.47 4.67 -11.66
C HIS A 7 -5.92 3.95 -10.39
N PRO A 8 -6.83 2.97 -10.46
CA PRO A 8 -7.30 2.24 -9.28
C PRO A 8 -6.19 1.46 -8.58
N VAL A 9 -6.37 1.19 -7.29
CA VAL A 9 -5.45 0.36 -6.50
C VAL A 9 -5.57 -1.09 -6.99
N VAL A 10 -4.42 -1.75 -7.20
CA VAL A 10 -4.36 -3.17 -7.57
C VAL A 10 -4.94 -4.03 -6.45
N GLY A 11 -5.79 -5.01 -6.76
CA GLY A 11 -6.43 -5.88 -5.77
C GLY A 11 -7.59 -5.23 -5.00
N ASP A 12 -8.01 -4.02 -5.39
CA ASP A 12 -9.25 -3.41 -4.90
C ASP A 12 -10.44 -3.97 -5.69
N THR A 13 -11.20 -4.88 -5.07
CA THR A 13 -12.34 -5.56 -5.71
C THR A 13 -13.64 -4.75 -5.67
N ILE A 14 -13.71 -3.69 -4.86
CA ILE A 14 -14.90 -2.82 -4.73
C ILE A 14 -14.83 -1.71 -5.79
N TYR A 15 -13.64 -1.15 -5.98
CA TYR A 15 -13.43 0.04 -6.79
C TYR A 15 -12.51 -0.21 -7.99
N GLY A 16 -11.65 -1.22 -7.95
CA GLY A 16 -10.70 -1.55 -9.00
C GLY A 16 -11.14 -2.69 -9.91
N LEU A 17 -10.14 -3.36 -10.49
CA LEU A 17 -10.30 -4.52 -11.35
C LEU A 17 -9.90 -5.77 -10.55
N ASP A 18 -10.66 -6.84 -10.75
CA ASP A 18 -10.28 -8.15 -10.24
C ASP A 18 -8.95 -8.60 -10.86
N THR A 19 -8.08 -9.19 -10.05
CA THR A 19 -6.70 -9.47 -10.47
C THR A 19 -6.08 -10.61 -9.66
N ASP A 20 -5.42 -11.52 -10.36
CA ASP A 20 -4.66 -12.61 -9.72
C ASP A 20 -3.27 -12.16 -9.21
N LEU A 21 -2.97 -10.85 -9.28
CA LEU A 21 -1.67 -10.31 -8.87
C LEU A 21 -1.49 -10.24 -7.36
N ILE A 22 -2.57 -9.96 -6.62
CA ILE A 22 -2.58 -9.86 -5.14
C ILE A 22 -4.01 -10.03 -4.62
N ALA A 23 -4.19 -10.75 -3.51
CA ALA A 23 -5.50 -11.13 -2.98
C ALA A 23 -6.24 -9.99 -2.23
N ARG A 24 -5.62 -8.83 -2.06
CA ARG A 24 -6.13 -7.68 -1.31
C ARG A 24 -5.63 -6.38 -1.93
N PRO A 25 -6.24 -5.23 -1.61
CA PRO A 25 -5.76 -3.95 -2.10
C PRO A 25 -4.26 -3.77 -1.77
N ALA A 26 -3.47 -3.40 -2.78
CA ALA A 26 -2.07 -3.04 -2.68
C ALA A 26 -1.90 -1.68 -1.96
N LEU A 27 -2.45 -1.56 -0.75
CA LEU A 27 -2.46 -0.38 0.09
C LEU A 27 -1.88 -0.72 1.47
N HIS A 28 -0.82 -0.02 1.86
CA HIS A 28 -0.12 -0.22 3.14
C HIS A 28 0.20 1.11 3.80
N SER A 29 -0.18 1.26 5.07
CA SER A 29 0.17 2.43 5.88
C SER A 29 1.57 2.24 6.48
N TYR A 30 2.61 2.50 5.70
CA TYR A 30 4.00 2.25 6.08
C TYR A 30 4.47 3.07 7.28
N LYS A 31 4.04 4.33 7.39
CA LYS A 31 4.55 5.27 8.40
C LYS A 31 3.41 6.06 9.02
N LEU A 32 3.43 6.17 10.34
CA LEU A 32 2.54 7.01 11.12
C LEU A 32 3.38 8.00 11.94
N ARG A 33 3.04 9.28 11.85
CA ARG A 33 3.75 10.36 12.56
C ARG A 33 2.74 11.31 13.17
N PHE A 34 2.78 11.48 14.49
CA PHE A 34 1.87 12.36 15.23
C PHE A 34 2.48 12.79 16.55
N TYR A 35 1.92 13.83 17.16
CA TYR A 35 2.29 14.24 18.51
C TYR A 35 1.57 13.39 19.54
N TYR A 36 2.33 12.75 20.44
CA TYR A 36 1.75 11.96 21.52
C TYR A 36 0.86 12.86 22.39
N PRO A 37 -0.40 12.48 22.66
CA PRO A 37 -1.40 13.39 23.23
C PRO A 37 -1.02 13.94 24.60
N PHE A 38 -0.26 13.20 25.40
CA PHE A 38 0.11 13.56 26.77
C PHE A 38 1.42 14.34 26.86
N THR A 39 2.47 13.89 26.18
CA THR A 39 3.81 14.51 26.28
C THR A 39 4.07 15.55 25.20
N LYS A 40 3.22 15.63 24.17
CA LYS A 40 3.41 16.46 22.97
C LYS A 40 4.74 16.20 22.25
N ASN A 41 5.40 15.08 22.55
CA ASN A 41 6.57 14.64 21.81
C ASN A 41 6.13 14.05 20.48
N LEU A 42 6.97 14.24 19.47
CA LEU A 42 6.77 13.64 18.18
C LEU A 42 7.01 12.13 18.28
N LEU A 43 5.98 11.34 17.97
CA LEU A 43 6.08 9.89 17.83
C LEU A 43 6.07 9.54 16.34
N GLU A 44 6.99 8.67 15.95
CA GLU A 44 7.09 8.11 14.60
C GLU A 44 7.13 6.59 14.70
N LEU A 45 6.22 5.94 13.97
CA LEU A 45 6.08 4.49 13.91
C LEU A 45 6.17 4.06 12.45
N THR A 46 6.84 2.94 12.20
CA THR A 46 6.90 2.30 10.90
C THR A 46 6.41 0.86 10.97
N ALA A 47 5.78 0.40 9.90
CA ALA A 47 5.38 -0.99 9.72
C ALA A 47 6.07 -1.52 8.45
N PRO A 48 6.83 -2.63 8.53
CA PRO A 48 7.47 -3.20 7.35
C PRO A 48 6.42 -3.54 6.30
N ILE A 49 6.83 -3.45 5.03
CA ILE A 49 5.98 -3.86 3.93
C ILE A 49 5.72 -5.37 4.01
N HIS A 50 4.50 -5.77 3.66
CA HIS A 50 4.10 -7.17 3.72
C HIS A 50 4.69 -7.93 2.53
N GLN A 51 4.98 -9.22 2.74
CA GLN A 51 5.65 -10.08 1.75
C GLN A 51 4.89 -10.14 0.41
N ASP A 52 3.56 -10.15 0.44
CA ASP A 52 2.72 -10.19 -0.77
C ASP A 52 2.93 -8.95 -1.68
N MET A 53 3.11 -7.77 -1.09
CA MET A 53 3.41 -6.55 -1.84
C MET A 53 4.86 -6.52 -2.33
N GLU A 54 5.81 -7.05 -1.56
CA GLU A 54 7.20 -7.20 -2.01
C GLU A 54 7.31 -8.12 -3.24
N ASP A 55 6.59 -9.25 -3.21
CA ASP A 55 6.51 -10.19 -4.32
C ASP A 55 5.88 -9.52 -5.55
N LEU A 56 4.81 -8.74 -5.35
CA LEU A 56 4.16 -7.98 -6.41
C LEU A 56 5.12 -6.96 -7.05
N ILE A 57 5.82 -6.17 -6.25
CA ILE A 57 6.79 -5.18 -6.73
C ILE A 57 7.90 -5.85 -7.53
N THR A 58 8.43 -6.97 -7.03
CA THR A 58 9.48 -7.75 -7.70
C THR A 58 9.00 -8.27 -9.06
N LYS A 59 7.80 -8.86 -9.11
CA LYS A 59 7.20 -9.33 -10.37
C LYS A 59 7.01 -8.19 -11.38
N MET A 60 6.57 -7.01 -10.93
CA MET A 60 6.34 -5.86 -11.82
C MET A 60 7.65 -5.27 -12.36
N ARG A 61 8.71 -5.20 -11.55
CA ARG A 61 10.04 -4.74 -11.98
C ARG A 61 10.64 -5.67 -13.04
N ASN A 62 10.49 -6.98 -12.87
CA ASN A 62 11.07 -7.98 -13.77
C ASN A 62 10.33 -8.11 -15.11
N LYS A 63 9.09 -7.60 -15.22
CA LYS A 63 8.30 -7.62 -16.47
C LYS A 63 8.72 -6.55 -17.49
N SER A 64 9.66 -5.66 -17.15
CA SER A 64 10.13 -4.57 -18.03
C SER A 64 11.42 -4.92 -18.80
N SER A 65 11.76 -6.20 -18.94
CA SER A 65 12.86 -6.73 -19.76
C SER A 65 12.36 -7.74 -20.77
#